data_AF-A0A3L7PEF8-F1
#
_entry.id   AF-A0A3L7PEF8-F1
#
_cell.length_a   1.000
_cell.length_b   1.000
_cell.length_c   1.000
_cell.angle_alpha   90.00
_cell.angle_beta   90.00
_cell.angle_gamma   90.00
#
_symmetry.space_group_name_H-M   'P 1'
#
loop_
_entity.id
_entity.type
_entity.pdbx_description
1 polymer ?
#
loop_
_entity_poly.entity_id
_entity_poly.type
_entity_poly.pdbx_seq_one_letter_code
_entity_poly.pdbx_strand_id
1 'polypeptide(L)'
;MPDVLAIYWERKRLRVVEASVGPTMRVTQGFTIDVPEVAGLGWLEEAFRKRGVSARQAVVCLPREDAILRQFELPDAPDDDLPLLVSFQASTRSTTPLDQLVLDYVTLPRRSGSAQKDVLLASVPRATTDPIRVALKEANIELTSLTIGGFALAELLVRGEAALRHPADQRSLLVVQDANRLEVALIGNGQLLATHVVRPPLDESGHPVVAKAAADVSRVLVPAQPWLRDGRIDRIWLLGEGAEWSGLSEFLKSQWNCSVERFDPHVASVLSGLDSSKLPEAARYAHAIGLALSHCDRQTPAFDLLHPHQPKPQRDPRKFLYAVGSAAALLVAAMGTSYVQLTLSELESQIDKKRSDEGNLALLLKAGQPSLDAAKTVEDWVVRDINQLQQIADLDKIMDGTERLYVTDYNFSPASGDALAKINAKGLAKDRADWPQMAQGLVDAKTYRLKPKEQTQSNRDPDYPNKFELDVELIPPPKSVPVTGKVAPDPSSAAAVTPSESTATVKPSNTKGE
;
A
#
# COMPACT_ATOMS: atom_id res chain seq x y z
N MET A 1 -22.98 9.59 25.91
CA MET A 1 -22.71 10.97 25.43
C MET A 1 -21.52 11.45 26.24
N PRO A 2 -20.45 11.97 25.62
CA PRO A 2 -19.36 12.54 26.39
C PRO A 2 -19.88 13.78 27.13
N ASP A 3 -19.78 13.74 28.45
CA ASP A 3 -20.03 14.90 29.28
C ASP A 3 -18.75 15.74 29.30
N VAL A 4 -18.88 17.03 28.98
CA VAL A 4 -17.80 18.00 28.97
C VAL A 4 -18.00 19.03 30.08
N LEU A 5 -16.90 19.40 30.72
CA LEU A 5 -16.85 20.43 31.74
C LEU A 5 -16.24 21.71 31.15
N ALA A 6 -17.06 22.73 30.93
CA ALA A 6 -16.57 24.03 30.51
C ALA A 6 -16.28 24.90 31.74
N ILE A 7 -15.02 25.30 31.91
CA ILE A 7 -14.56 26.08 33.06
C ILE A 7 -14.05 27.45 32.61
N TYR A 8 -14.64 28.51 33.14
CA TYR A 8 -14.00 29.82 33.17
C TYR A 8 -13.14 29.92 34.45
N TRP A 9 -11.82 29.95 34.26
CA TRP A 9 -10.85 29.80 35.35
C TRP A 9 -10.32 31.15 35.84
N GLU A 10 -11.03 31.80 36.75
CA GLU A 10 -10.55 33.05 37.35
C GLU A 10 -9.60 32.79 38.52
N ARG A 11 -8.78 33.79 38.86
CA ARG A 11 -7.80 33.70 39.96
C ARG A 11 -8.40 33.35 41.32
N LYS A 12 -9.64 33.80 41.59
CA LYS A 12 -10.32 33.62 42.89
C LYS A 12 -11.52 32.69 42.83
N ARG A 13 -12.01 32.36 41.63
CA ARG A 13 -13.21 31.53 41.45
C ARG A 13 -13.22 30.84 40.11
N LEU A 14 -13.83 29.66 40.06
CA LEU A 14 -14.11 28.93 38.84
C LEU A 14 -15.61 29.02 38.58
N ARG A 15 -16.01 29.43 37.37
CA ARG A 15 -17.39 29.29 36.91
C ARG A 15 -17.46 28.09 35.99
N VAL A 16 -18.24 27.10 36.38
CA VAL A 16 -18.24 25.78 35.75
C VAL A 16 -19.61 25.49 35.18
N VAL A 17 -19.65 24.99 33.96
CA VAL A 17 -20.84 24.45 33.30
C VAL A 17 -20.53 23.03 32.88
N GLU A 18 -21.32 22.08 33.36
CA GLU A 18 -21.28 20.70 32.90
C GLU A 18 -22.38 20.49 31.86
N ALA A 19 -22.01 19.98 30.69
CA ALA A 19 -22.94 19.74 29.61
C ALA A 19 -22.72 18.37 28.98
N SER A 20 -23.82 17.72 28.59
CA SER A 20 -23.78 16.49 27.81
C SER A 20 -23.80 16.82 26.32
N VAL A 21 -22.81 16.30 25.58
CA VAL A 21 -22.62 16.61 24.16
C VAL A 21 -23.18 15.48 23.28
N GLY A 22 -24.07 15.85 22.37
CA GLY A 22 -24.63 14.98 21.34
C GLY A 22 -25.05 15.79 20.11
N PRO A 23 -26.13 15.45 19.40
CA PRO A 23 -26.66 16.28 18.30
C PRO A 23 -27.08 17.68 18.75
N THR A 24 -27.50 17.78 20.01
CA THR A 24 -27.73 19.02 20.75
C THR A 24 -26.96 18.93 22.05
N MET A 25 -26.52 20.08 22.57
CA MET A 25 -25.88 20.18 23.86
C MET A 25 -26.95 20.39 24.94
N ARG A 26 -26.83 19.72 26.07
CA ARG A 26 -27.73 19.93 27.22
C ARG A 26 -26.91 20.24 28.45
N VAL A 27 -27.16 21.40 29.07
CA VAL A 27 -26.54 21.72 30.35
C VAL A 27 -27.17 20.86 31.43
N THR A 28 -26.31 20.13 32.14
CA THR A 28 -26.71 19.28 33.27
C THR A 28 -26.74 20.10 34.54
N GLN A 29 -25.70 20.90 34.78
CA GLN A 29 -25.56 21.78 35.93
C GLN A 29 -24.57 22.93 35.66
N GLY A 30 -24.68 24.01 36.44
CA GLY A 30 -23.66 25.04 36.54
C GLY A 30 -23.49 25.51 37.96
N PHE A 31 -22.25 25.77 38.34
CA PHE A 31 -21.89 26.15 39.70
C PHE A 31 -20.60 26.96 39.74
N THR A 32 -20.39 27.66 40.86
CA THR A 32 -19.16 28.39 41.14
C THR A 32 -18.39 27.69 42.25
N ILE A 33 -17.06 27.64 42.12
CA ILE A 33 -16.13 27.16 43.15
C ILE A 33 -15.18 28.30 43.47
N ASP A 34 -14.99 28.63 44.75
CA ASP A 34 -13.94 29.57 45.16
C ASP A 34 -12.58 28.88 45.11
N VAL A 35 -11.60 29.53 44.49
CA VAL A 35 -10.22 29.03 44.43
C VAL A 35 -9.57 29.33 45.78
N PRO A 36 -9.10 28.32 46.52
CA PRO A 36 -8.46 28.52 47.81
C PRO A 36 -7.15 29.31 47.65
N GLU A 37 -6.84 30.17 48.62
CA GLU A 37 -5.59 30.96 48.63
C GLU A 37 -4.36 30.05 48.67
N VAL A 38 -4.47 28.91 49.36
CA VAL A 38 -3.49 27.82 49.32
C VAL A 38 -4.18 26.58 48.76
N ALA A 39 -3.95 26.30 47.48
CA ALA A 39 -4.42 25.09 46.82
C ALA A 39 -3.59 23.88 47.26
N GLY A 40 -4.12 23.09 48.19
CA GLY A 40 -3.58 21.77 48.54
C GLY A 40 -3.87 20.74 47.45
N LEU A 41 -3.18 19.60 47.46
CA LEU A 41 -3.40 18.51 46.50
C LEU A 41 -4.87 18.04 46.54
N GLY A 42 -5.46 17.78 45.37
CA GLY A 42 -6.80 17.21 45.25
C GLY A 42 -7.96 18.14 45.66
N TRP A 43 -7.72 19.43 45.92
CA TRP A 43 -8.77 20.39 46.30
C TRP A 43 -9.91 20.46 45.26
N LEU A 44 -9.54 20.37 43.98
CA LEU A 44 -10.47 20.44 42.86
C LEU A 44 -11.28 19.13 42.73
N GLU A 45 -10.65 17.99 42.97
CA GLU A 45 -11.32 16.67 42.99
C GLU A 45 -12.43 16.66 44.06
N GLU A 46 -12.12 17.12 45.28
CA GLU A 46 -13.09 17.22 46.36
C GLU A 46 -14.26 18.14 46.00
N ALA A 47 -13.95 19.30 45.39
CA ALA A 47 -14.96 20.25 44.96
C ALA A 47 -15.90 19.66 43.89
N PHE A 48 -15.36 18.94 42.91
CA PHE A 48 -16.14 18.26 41.87
C PHE A 48 -16.93 17.06 42.41
N ARG A 49 -16.35 16.27 43.30
CA ARG A 49 -17.04 15.14 43.96
C ARG A 49 -18.24 15.61 44.78
N LYS A 50 -18.11 16.70 45.54
CA LYS A 50 -19.21 17.31 46.31
C LYS A 50 -20.37 17.79 45.42
N ARG A 51 -20.09 18.16 44.17
CA ARG A 51 -21.07 18.60 43.18
C ARG A 51 -21.57 17.47 42.28
N GLY A 52 -21.05 16.25 42.44
CA GLY A 52 -21.45 15.09 41.64
C GLY A 52 -21.13 15.22 40.16
N VAL A 53 -20.01 15.87 39.80
CA VAL A 53 -19.56 15.99 38.41
C VAL A 53 -19.31 14.61 37.80
N SER A 54 -19.91 14.32 36.65
CA SER A 54 -19.73 13.07 35.89
C SER A 54 -18.76 13.22 34.72
N ALA A 55 -18.53 14.45 34.24
CA ALA A 55 -17.63 14.75 33.15
C ALA A 55 -16.18 14.33 33.45
N ARG A 56 -15.51 13.78 32.42
CA ARG A 56 -14.09 13.37 32.48
C ARG A 56 -13.19 14.24 31.60
N GLN A 57 -13.78 15.12 30.81
CA GLN A 57 -13.07 16.03 29.93
C GLN A 57 -13.43 17.46 30.30
N ALA A 58 -12.42 18.34 30.30
CA ALA A 58 -12.60 19.77 30.54
C ALA A 58 -12.05 20.59 29.39
N VAL A 59 -12.82 21.62 29.03
CA VAL A 59 -12.35 22.75 28.25
C VAL A 59 -12.24 23.94 29.18
N VAL A 60 -11.13 24.67 29.11
CA VAL A 60 -10.87 25.80 30.01
C VAL A 60 -10.69 27.09 29.21
N CYS A 61 -11.27 28.18 29.69
CA CYS A 61 -10.94 29.51 29.21
C CYS A 61 -10.38 30.38 30.35
N LEU A 62 -9.35 31.14 30.03
CA LEU A 62 -8.67 32.03 30.96
C LEU A 62 -9.24 33.45 30.88
N PRO A 63 -9.25 34.21 31.99
CA PRO A 63 -9.55 35.63 31.98
C PRO A 63 -8.69 36.39 30.99
N ARG A 64 -9.27 37.40 30.35
CA ARG A 64 -8.55 38.25 29.40
C ARG A 64 -7.28 38.88 29.98
N GLU A 65 -7.24 39.17 31.28
CA GLU A 65 -6.07 39.74 31.98
C GLU A 65 -4.88 38.79 32.16
N ASP A 66 -5.09 37.48 32.04
CA ASP A 66 -4.01 36.50 32.15
C ASP A 66 -3.28 36.27 30.81
N ALA A 67 -3.78 36.88 29.73
CA ALA A 67 -3.21 36.79 28.40
C ALA A 67 -2.73 38.14 27.86
N ILE A 68 -1.65 38.10 27.09
CA ILE A 68 -1.18 39.24 26.30
C ILE A 68 -1.59 39.02 24.85
N LEU A 69 -2.45 39.89 24.34
CA LEU A 69 -2.88 39.90 22.94
C LEU A 69 -2.07 40.93 22.15
N ARG A 70 -1.60 40.53 20.97
CA ARG A 70 -0.86 41.40 20.04
C ARG A 70 -1.36 41.16 18.62
N GLN A 71 -1.47 42.21 17.83
CA GLN A 71 -1.73 42.09 16.41
C GLN A 71 -0.43 42.21 15.63
N PHE A 72 -0.19 41.28 14.71
CA PHE A 72 0.96 41.32 13.80
C PHE A 72 0.49 41.43 12.36
N GLU A 73 1.23 42.23 11.60
CA GLU A 73 1.10 42.31 10.14
C GLU A 73 2.19 41.41 9.55
N LEU A 74 1.79 40.43 8.76
CA LEU A 74 2.64 39.43 8.13
C LEU A 74 2.62 39.61 6.60
N PRO A 75 3.71 39.26 5.89
CA PRO A 75 3.68 39.20 4.43
C PRO A 75 2.64 38.17 3.95
N ASP A 76 2.19 38.30 2.69
CA ASP A 76 1.33 37.27 2.08
C ASP A 76 2.15 35.98 1.93
N ALA A 77 1.96 35.06 2.86
CA ALA A 77 2.59 33.75 2.88
C ALA A 77 1.51 32.67 2.85
N PRO A 78 1.82 31.47 2.34
CA PRO A 78 0.95 30.31 2.47
C PRO A 78 0.58 30.07 3.94
N ASP A 79 -0.64 29.57 4.20
CA ASP A 79 -1.12 29.38 5.58
C ASP A 79 -0.25 28.40 6.38
N ASP A 80 0.45 27.48 5.68
CA ASP A 80 1.38 26.52 6.26
C ASP A 80 2.65 27.16 6.84
N ASP A 81 3.05 28.33 6.35
CA ASP A 81 4.23 29.07 6.79
C ASP A 81 3.90 30.10 7.90
N LEU A 82 2.62 30.42 8.10
CA LEU A 82 2.17 31.40 9.09
C LEU A 82 2.62 31.07 10.52
N PRO A 83 2.54 29.82 11.03
CA PRO A 83 2.99 29.51 12.39
C PRO A 83 4.45 29.89 12.64
N LEU A 84 5.30 29.66 11.64
CA LEU A 84 6.72 29.99 11.71
C LEU A 84 6.92 31.52 11.73
N LEU A 85 6.27 32.26 10.83
CA LEU A 85 6.34 33.73 10.79
C LEU A 85 5.82 34.38 12.07
N VAL A 86 4.71 33.86 12.61
CA VAL A 86 4.14 34.29 13.89
C VAL A 86 5.15 34.07 15.02
N SER A 87 5.80 32.91 15.07
CA SER A 87 6.80 32.60 16.10
C SER A 87 8.00 33.55 16.05
N PHE A 88 8.50 33.90 14.86
CA PHE A 88 9.61 34.85 14.69
C PHE A 88 9.25 36.29 15.10
N GLN A 89 8.04 36.74 14.76
CA GLN A 89 7.56 38.05 15.22
C GLN A 89 7.34 38.06 16.73
N ALA A 90 6.79 36.97 17.29
CA ALA A 90 6.59 36.82 18.72
C ALA A 90 7.92 36.85 19.48
N SER A 91 8.97 36.15 19.02
CA SER A 91 10.27 36.13 19.69
C SER A 91 10.94 37.50 19.74
N THR A 92 10.73 38.32 18.69
CA THR A 92 11.35 39.64 18.58
C THR A 92 10.67 40.69 19.47
N ARG A 93 9.37 40.52 19.76
CA ARG A 93 8.53 41.50 20.48
C ARG A 93 8.14 41.07 21.89
N SER A 94 8.46 39.83 22.28
CA SER A 94 8.13 39.31 23.61
C SER A 94 9.16 39.74 24.64
N THR A 95 8.69 40.18 25.80
CA THR A 95 9.53 40.43 26.99
C THR A 95 9.80 39.15 27.78
N THR A 96 9.08 38.07 27.48
CA THR A 96 9.22 36.75 28.12
C THR A 96 9.73 35.74 27.08
N PRO A 97 10.72 34.89 27.42
CA PRO A 97 11.19 33.83 26.53
C PRO A 97 10.05 32.95 26.00
N LEU A 98 10.07 32.58 24.72
CA LEU A 98 8.97 31.84 24.08
C LEU A 98 8.78 30.43 24.67
N ASP A 99 9.85 29.80 25.18
CA ASP A 99 9.79 28.51 25.85
C ASP A 99 8.99 28.56 27.17
N GLN A 100 8.91 29.73 27.80
CA GLN A 100 8.11 29.99 29.00
C GLN A 100 6.68 30.45 28.70
N LEU A 101 6.33 30.57 27.42
CA LEU A 101 4.99 30.97 26.97
C LEU A 101 4.29 29.79 26.30
N VAL A 102 2.97 29.77 26.42
CA VAL A 102 2.08 29.14 25.45
C VAL A 102 1.48 30.25 24.60
N LEU A 103 1.45 30.07 23.29
CA LEU A 103 0.95 31.07 22.36
C LEU A 103 0.26 30.40 21.18
N ASP A 104 -0.81 31.01 20.72
CA ASP A 104 -1.52 30.63 19.51
C ASP A 104 -2.06 31.90 18.83
N TYR A 105 -2.57 31.79 17.60
CA TYR A 105 -3.06 32.93 16.85
C TYR A 105 -4.31 32.62 16.05
N VAL A 106 -5.06 33.67 15.70
CA VAL A 106 -6.10 33.63 14.67
C VAL A 106 -5.78 34.62 13.54
N THR A 107 -6.16 34.27 12.31
CA THR A 107 -6.02 35.18 11.16
C THR A 107 -7.18 36.16 11.13
N LEU A 108 -6.88 37.46 11.15
CA LEU A 108 -7.88 38.52 11.07
C LEU A 108 -8.37 38.71 9.62
N PRO A 109 -9.54 39.35 9.42
CA PRO A 109 -10.07 39.59 8.07
C PRO A 109 -9.06 40.39 7.24
N ARG A 110 -8.95 40.12 5.93
CA ARG A 110 -8.06 40.91 5.07
C ARG A 110 -8.52 42.38 5.02
N ARG A 111 -7.59 43.32 5.24
CA ARG A 111 -7.83 44.75 5.05
C ARG A 111 -7.99 45.06 3.56
N SER A 112 -8.96 45.92 3.23
CA SER A 112 -9.18 46.34 1.84
C SER A 112 -7.94 47.06 1.28
N GLY A 113 -7.40 46.58 0.16
CA GLY A 113 -6.24 47.19 -0.50
C GLY A 113 -4.86 46.80 0.08
N SER A 114 -4.80 45.92 1.09
CA SER A 114 -3.54 45.39 1.62
C SER A 114 -3.24 44.00 1.09
N ALA A 115 -2.00 43.76 0.69
CA ALA A 115 -1.48 42.41 0.40
C ALA A 115 -1.04 41.68 1.68
N GLN A 116 -0.95 42.36 2.82
CA GLN A 116 -0.51 41.75 4.08
C GLN A 116 -1.62 40.93 4.73
N LYS A 117 -1.22 39.92 5.49
CA LYS A 117 -2.09 39.13 6.36
C LYS A 117 -1.93 39.59 7.80
N ASP A 118 -3.03 39.94 8.44
CA ASP A 118 -3.03 40.33 9.84
C ASP A 118 -3.41 39.14 10.72
N VAL A 119 -2.76 39.02 11.87
CA VAL A 119 -3.03 37.96 12.84
C VAL A 119 -3.20 38.55 14.24
N LEU A 120 -4.12 37.99 15.02
CA LEU A 120 -4.25 38.25 16.44
C LEU A 120 -3.59 37.11 17.21
N LEU A 121 -2.39 37.37 17.72
CA LEU A 121 -1.65 36.49 18.60
C LEU A 121 -2.16 36.67 20.04
N ALA A 122 -2.34 35.57 20.75
CA ALA A 122 -2.44 35.58 22.20
C ALA A 122 -1.36 34.70 22.84
N SER A 123 -0.79 35.18 23.93
CA SER A 123 0.27 34.51 24.67
C SER A 123 -0.03 34.52 26.17
N VAL A 124 0.24 33.40 26.83
CA VAL A 124 0.03 33.21 28.27
C VAL A 124 1.28 32.57 28.88
N PRO A 125 1.76 33.04 30.05
CA PRO A 125 2.86 32.38 30.75
C PRO A 125 2.51 30.94 31.15
N ARG A 126 3.46 30.02 30.97
CA ARG A 126 3.32 28.63 31.45
C ARG A 126 3.06 28.55 32.94
N ALA A 127 3.62 29.48 33.72
CA ALA A 127 3.36 29.63 35.15
C ALA A 127 1.87 29.82 35.49
N THR A 128 1.06 30.31 34.55
CA THR A 128 -0.40 30.42 34.70
C THR A 128 -1.11 29.14 34.27
N THR A 129 -0.66 28.49 33.20
CA THR A 129 -1.37 27.35 32.60
C THR A 129 -1.03 26.00 33.24
N ASP A 130 0.21 25.83 33.71
CA ASP A 130 0.66 24.55 34.27
C ASP A 130 -0.03 24.19 35.59
N PRO A 131 -0.28 25.12 36.54
CA PRO A 131 -1.09 24.82 37.73
C PRO A 131 -2.50 24.33 37.40
N ILE A 132 -3.12 24.85 36.34
CA ILE A 132 -4.45 24.42 35.87
C ILE A 132 -4.39 22.98 35.37
N ARG A 133 -3.36 22.64 34.57
CA ARG A 133 -3.13 21.28 34.08
C ARG A 133 -2.91 20.29 35.22
N VAL A 134 -2.14 20.69 36.24
CA VAL A 134 -1.90 19.86 37.43
C VAL A 134 -3.21 19.65 38.21
N ALA A 135 -3.96 20.72 38.50
CA ALA A 135 -5.20 20.63 39.26
C ALA A 135 -6.27 19.76 38.56
N LEU A 136 -6.42 19.86 37.24
CA LEU A 136 -7.33 19.01 36.47
C LEU A 136 -6.87 17.55 36.41
N LYS A 137 -5.57 17.33 36.24
CA LYS A 137 -4.99 15.98 36.24
C LYS A 137 -5.19 15.29 37.59
N GLU A 138 -5.01 16.01 38.70
CA GLU A 138 -5.28 15.51 40.05
C GLU A 138 -6.77 15.18 40.24
N ALA A 139 -7.66 15.98 39.67
CA ALA A 139 -9.10 15.70 39.65
C ALA A 139 -9.51 14.60 38.65
N ASN A 140 -8.56 13.90 38.03
CA ASN A 140 -8.77 12.88 37.00
C ASN A 140 -9.64 13.36 35.83
N ILE A 141 -9.45 14.63 35.44
CA ILE A 141 -10.12 15.28 34.31
C ILE A 141 -9.08 15.61 33.24
N GLU A 142 -9.35 15.16 32.03
CA GLU A 142 -8.52 15.45 30.85
C GLU A 142 -8.79 16.86 30.35
N LEU A 143 -7.77 17.72 30.35
CA LEU A 143 -7.86 19.03 29.69
C LEU A 143 -7.75 18.83 28.17
N THR A 144 -8.83 19.11 27.44
CA THR A 144 -8.91 18.90 25.97
C THR A 144 -8.70 20.17 25.17
N SER A 145 -8.94 21.35 25.75
CA SER A 145 -8.70 22.64 25.10
C SER A 145 -8.47 23.73 26.13
N LEU A 146 -7.60 24.69 25.80
CA LEU A 146 -7.31 25.86 26.63
C LEU A 146 -7.38 27.13 25.78
N THR A 147 -8.26 28.06 26.13
CA THR A 147 -8.46 29.30 25.38
C THR A 147 -8.52 30.53 26.30
N ILE A 148 -8.89 31.69 25.75
CA ILE A 148 -9.10 32.94 26.49
C ILE A 148 -10.58 33.33 26.39
N GLY A 149 -11.12 33.92 27.45
CA GLY A 149 -12.52 34.27 27.61
C GLY A 149 -13.12 35.02 26.41
N GLY A 150 -12.38 35.96 25.83
CA GLY A 150 -12.82 36.69 24.64
C GLY A 150 -13.19 35.81 23.44
N PHE A 151 -12.49 34.69 23.21
CA PHE A 151 -12.82 33.76 22.11
C PHE A 151 -14.08 32.96 22.41
N ALA A 152 -14.26 32.53 23.67
CA ALA A 152 -15.49 31.87 24.10
C ALA A 152 -16.70 32.81 24.00
N LEU A 153 -16.54 34.08 24.40
CA LEU A 153 -17.57 35.11 24.25
C LEU A 153 -17.91 35.41 22.78
N ALA A 154 -16.91 35.40 21.90
CA ALA A 154 -17.13 35.57 20.47
C ALA A 154 -17.97 34.42 19.90
N GLU A 155 -17.69 33.18 20.27
CA GLU A 155 -18.49 32.02 19.86
C GLU A 155 -19.95 32.14 20.30
N LEU A 156 -20.18 32.53 21.56
CA LEU A 156 -21.53 32.75 22.09
C LEU A 156 -22.28 33.83 21.30
N LEU A 157 -21.63 34.96 21.02
CA LEU A 157 -22.26 36.08 20.33
C LEU A 157 -22.56 35.76 18.87
N VAL A 158 -21.59 35.22 18.12
CA VAL A 158 -21.76 34.88 16.70
C VAL A 158 -22.94 33.94 16.50
N ARG A 159 -23.09 32.95 17.38
CA ARG A 159 -24.23 32.03 17.39
C ARG A 159 -25.55 32.73 17.71
N GLY A 160 -25.56 33.60 18.73
CA GLY A 160 -26.74 34.38 19.09
C GLY A 160 -27.20 35.32 17.97
N GLU A 161 -26.27 35.99 17.31
CA GLU A 161 -26.56 36.88 16.18
C GLU A 161 -27.07 36.11 14.95
N ALA A 162 -26.46 34.97 14.63
CA ALA A 162 -26.94 34.10 13.56
C ALA A 162 -28.37 33.62 13.82
N ALA A 163 -28.69 33.25 15.06
CA ALA A 163 -30.02 32.85 15.48
C ALA A 163 -31.06 33.98 15.35
N LEU A 164 -30.64 35.22 15.63
CA LEU A 164 -31.46 36.43 15.45
C LEU A 164 -31.49 36.93 13.98
N ARG A 165 -30.84 36.21 13.06
CA ARG A 165 -30.71 36.55 11.63
C ARG A 165 -30.01 37.88 11.39
N HIS A 166 -29.07 38.24 12.26
CA HIS A 166 -28.19 39.38 12.00
C HIS A 166 -27.12 39.02 10.96
N PRO A 167 -26.75 39.95 10.07
CA PRO A 167 -25.69 39.74 9.09
C PRO A 167 -24.33 39.50 9.76
N ALA A 168 -23.60 38.48 9.31
CA ALA A 168 -22.29 38.12 9.86
C ALA A 168 -21.16 39.15 9.58
N ASP A 169 -21.39 40.08 8.66
CA ASP A 169 -20.45 41.15 8.28
C ASP A 169 -20.55 42.41 9.16
N GLN A 170 -21.53 42.45 10.08
CA GLN A 170 -21.67 43.50 11.07
C GLN A 170 -20.59 43.40 12.16
N ARG A 171 -20.25 44.54 12.76
CA ARG A 171 -19.34 44.65 13.90
C ARG A 171 -20.16 44.91 15.15
N SER A 172 -20.03 44.00 16.10
CA SER A 172 -20.76 44.03 17.35
C SER A 172 -19.79 44.11 18.51
N LEU A 173 -20.10 45.00 19.45
CA LEU A 173 -19.36 45.13 20.69
C LEU A 173 -20.14 44.43 21.80
N LEU A 174 -19.58 43.35 22.33
CA LEU A 174 -20.12 42.71 23.53
C LEU A 174 -19.46 43.31 24.77
N VAL A 175 -20.29 43.77 25.71
CA VAL A 175 -19.88 44.29 27.01
C VAL A 175 -20.48 43.39 28.09
N VAL A 176 -19.62 42.61 28.72
CA VAL A 176 -19.96 41.71 29.82
C VAL A 176 -19.75 42.44 31.15
N GLN A 177 -20.83 42.62 31.90
CA GLN A 177 -20.83 43.23 33.22
C GLN A 177 -20.56 42.17 34.28
N ASP A 178 -19.60 42.42 35.16
CA ASP A 178 -19.29 41.53 36.27
C ASP A 178 -18.78 42.30 37.48
N ALA A 179 -19.67 42.58 38.44
CA ALA A 179 -19.37 43.46 39.57
C ALA A 179 -18.77 44.80 39.07
N ASN A 180 -17.62 45.21 39.58
CA ASN A 180 -16.95 46.45 39.20
C ASN A 180 -16.03 46.36 37.96
N ARG A 181 -16.13 45.28 37.17
CA ARG A 181 -15.36 45.11 35.93
C ARG A 181 -16.27 44.94 34.72
N LEU A 182 -15.81 45.44 33.57
CA LEU A 182 -16.39 45.11 32.27
C LEU A 182 -15.36 44.32 31.47
N GLU A 183 -15.78 43.21 30.88
CA GLU A 183 -15.03 42.60 29.78
C GLU A 183 -15.67 43.02 28.47
N VAL A 184 -14.84 43.51 27.56
CA VAL A 184 -15.27 44.04 26.27
C VAL A 184 -14.66 43.18 25.18
N ALA A 185 -15.49 42.74 24.24
CA ALA A 185 -15.06 42.01 23.06
C ALA A 185 -15.68 42.66 21.82
N LEU A 186 -14.85 43.02 20.85
CA LEU A 186 -15.29 43.46 19.53
C LEU A 186 -15.25 42.27 18.58
N ILE A 187 -16.41 41.90 18.05
CA ILE A 187 -16.61 40.81 17.11
C ILE A 187 -16.95 41.41 15.75
N GLY A 188 -16.42 40.83 14.67
CA GLY A 188 -16.83 41.17 13.30
C GLY A 188 -16.34 40.13 12.30
N ASN A 189 -17.10 39.92 11.22
CA ASN A 189 -16.88 38.82 10.27
C ASN A 189 -16.82 37.44 10.97
N GLY A 190 -17.70 37.22 11.95
CA GLY A 190 -17.77 35.94 12.68
C GLY A 190 -16.55 35.63 13.58
N GLN A 191 -15.72 36.62 13.94
CA GLN A 191 -14.55 36.37 14.78
C GLN A 191 -14.20 37.54 15.72
N LEU A 192 -13.38 37.24 16.73
CA LEU A 192 -12.87 38.22 17.67
C LEU A 192 -11.80 39.12 17.02
N LEU A 193 -12.03 40.43 16.98
CA LEU A 193 -11.09 41.41 16.44
C LEU A 193 -10.22 42.05 17.54
N ALA A 194 -10.82 42.34 18.69
CA ALA A 194 -10.15 42.91 19.85
C ALA A 194 -10.91 42.60 21.15
N THR A 195 -10.20 42.57 22.27
CA THR A 195 -10.81 42.42 23.59
C THR A 195 -9.97 43.08 24.68
N HIS A 196 -10.64 43.62 25.70
CA HIS A 196 -10.02 44.31 26.84
C HIS A 196 -10.89 44.14 28.09
N VAL A 197 -10.27 44.25 29.27
CA VAL A 197 -10.97 44.36 30.56
C VAL A 197 -10.88 45.79 31.08
N VAL A 198 -12.01 46.38 31.44
CA VAL A 198 -12.13 47.73 31.97
C VAL A 198 -12.48 47.66 33.46
N ARG A 199 -11.76 48.41 34.28
CA ARG A 199 -11.98 48.54 35.73
C ARG A 199 -11.99 50.02 36.08
N PRO A 200 -13.14 50.71 35.95
CA PRO A 200 -13.19 52.12 36.26
C PRO A 200 -13.03 52.32 37.77
N PRO A 201 -12.62 53.53 38.21
CA PRO A 201 -12.70 53.88 39.62
C PRO A 201 -14.16 53.87 40.08
N LEU A 202 -14.35 53.69 41.38
CA LEU A 202 -15.66 53.77 42.02
C LEU A 202 -15.94 55.22 42.43
N ASP A 203 -17.22 55.59 42.44
CA ASP A 203 -17.71 56.84 43.02
C ASP A 203 -17.85 56.74 44.55
N GLU A 204 -18.32 57.81 45.18
CA GLU A 204 -18.54 57.86 46.65
C GLU A 204 -19.59 56.86 47.14
N SER A 205 -20.50 56.41 46.26
CA SER A 205 -21.50 55.38 46.55
C SER A 205 -20.98 53.96 46.32
N GLY A 206 -19.72 53.81 45.89
CA GLY A 206 -19.13 52.52 45.56
C GLY A 206 -19.52 51.98 44.18
N HIS A 207 -20.15 52.78 43.33
CA HIS A 207 -20.53 52.38 41.98
C HIS A 207 -19.45 52.74 40.93
N PRO A 208 -19.26 51.92 39.89
CA PRO A 208 -18.40 52.23 38.77
C PRO A 208 -18.71 53.57 38.09
N VAL A 209 -17.69 54.42 37.91
CA VAL A 209 -17.86 55.68 37.17
C VAL A 209 -18.03 55.40 35.67
N VAL A 210 -19.29 55.38 35.20
CA VAL A 210 -19.71 55.03 33.84
C VAL A 210 -18.96 55.79 32.75
N ALA A 211 -18.79 57.12 32.91
CA ALA A 211 -18.10 57.94 31.90
C ALA A 211 -16.63 57.53 31.70
N LYS A 212 -15.93 57.14 32.78
CA LYS A 212 -14.55 56.63 32.70
C LYS A 212 -14.52 55.23 32.09
N ALA A 213 -15.47 54.38 32.45
CA ALA A 213 -15.60 53.05 31.87
C ALA A 213 -15.77 53.11 30.35
N ALA A 214 -16.65 53.98 29.85
CA ALA A 214 -16.89 54.15 28.42
C ALA A 214 -15.65 54.72 27.68
N ALA A 215 -14.93 55.66 28.28
CA ALA A 215 -13.66 56.13 27.72
C ALA A 215 -12.64 54.98 27.59
N ASP A 216 -12.58 54.08 28.57
CA ASP A 216 -11.71 52.91 28.54
C ASP A 216 -12.21 51.82 27.55
N VAL A 217 -13.53 51.64 27.41
CA VAL A 217 -14.13 50.80 26.35
C VAL A 217 -13.68 51.27 24.97
N SER A 218 -13.60 52.58 24.73
CA SER A 218 -13.13 53.15 23.46
C SER A 218 -11.70 52.70 23.10
N ARG A 219 -10.86 52.36 24.08
CA ARG A 219 -9.49 51.88 23.84
C ARG A 219 -9.45 50.51 23.16
N VAL A 220 -10.49 49.69 23.32
CA VAL A 220 -10.64 48.39 22.63
C VAL A 220 -10.67 48.56 21.11
N LEU A 221 -11.22 49.69 20.65
CA LEU A 221 -11.44 49.95 19.23
C LEU A 221 -10.15 50.39 18.51
N VAL A 222 -9.20 50.97 19.25
CA VAL A 222 -7.93 51.47 18.70
C VAL A 222 -7.17 50.42 17.88
N PRO A 223 -6.87 49.20 18.40
CA PRO A 223 -6.21 48.17 17.60
C PRO A 223 -7.11 47.66 16.46
N ALA A 224 -8.43 47.77 16.57
CA ALA A 224 -9.36 47.26 15.57
C ALA A 224 -9.77 48.26 14.48
N GLN A 225 -9.28 49.50 14.53
CA GLN A 225 -9.57 50.56 13.54
C GLN A 225 -9.48 50.11 12.08
N PRO A 226 -8.50 49.28 11.67
CA PRO A 226 -8.43 48.85 10.27
C PRO A 226 -9.62 48.00 9.78
N TRP A 227 -10.41 47.41 10.68
CA TRP A 227 -11.58 46.58 10.36
C TRP A 227 -12.93 47.27 10.62
N LEU A 228 -12.89 48.44 11.25
CA LEU A 228 -14.05 49.30 11.46
C LEU A 228 -14.25 50.16 10.19
N ARG A 229 -15.10 49.72 9.26
CA ARG A 229 -15.49 50.53 8.10
C ARG A 229 -16.16 51.83 8.61
N ASP A 230 -15.71 52.98 8.11
CA ASP A 230 -16.13 54.31 8.55
C ASP A 230 -15.99 54.56 10.08
N GLY A 231 -15.21 53.73 10.78
CA GLY A 231 -14.98 53.83 12.23
C GLY A 231 -16.19 53.46 13.10
N ARG A 232 -17.21 52.78 12.57
CA ARG A 232 -18.47 52.53 13.30
C ARG A 232 -18.65 51.08 13.74
N ILE A 233 -19.32 50.94 14.88
CA ILE A 233 -19.85 49.69 15.42
C ILE A 233 -21.33 49.68 15.06
N ASP A 234 -21.84 48.56 14.56
CA ASP A 234 -23.24 48.45 14.14
C ASP A 234 -24.15 48.30 15.37
N ARG A 235 -23.67 47.62 16.42
CA ARG A 235 -24.45 47.25 17.60
C ARG A 235 -23.60 47.06 18.85
N ILE A 236 -24.17 47.35 20.01
CA ILE A 236 -23.61 47.00 21.31
C ILE A 236 -24.54 46.02 22.02
N TRP A 237 -23.98 44.90 22.47
CA TRP A 237 -24.65 43.92 23.30
C TRP A 237 -24.20 44.05 24.75
N LEU A 238 -25.16 44.20 25.66
CA LEU A 238 -24.92 44.16 27.10
C LEU A 238 -25.26 42.79 27.64
N LEU A 239 -24.31 42.17 28.33
CA LEU A 239 -24.49 40.87 28.96
C LEU A 239 -24.24 40.98 30.47
N GLY A 240 -25.16 40.43 31.25
CA GLY A 240 -25.15 40.56 32.71
C GLY A 240 -26.06 41.68 33.20
N GLU A 241 -26.40 41.61 34.48
CA GLU A 241 -27.14 42.65 35.18
C GLU A 241 -26.32 43.08 36.40
N GLY A 242 -25.88 44.33 36.40
CA GLY A 242 -25.33 44.99 37.58
C GLY A 242 -26.12 46.26 37.84
N ALA A 243 -26.79 46.34 38.99
CA ALA A 243 -27.46 47.57 39.43
C ALA A 243 -26.45 48.74 39.56
N GLU A 244 -25.20 48.40 39.87
CA GLU A 244 -24.06 49.30 39.92
C GLU A 244 -23.70 49.94 38.56
N TRP A 245 -24.18 49.39 37.43
CA TRP A 245 -23.97 49.91 36.08
C TRP A 245 -25.17 50.72 35.55
N SER A 246 -25.99 51.27 36.45
CA SER A 246 -27.12 52.12 36.06
C SER A 246 -26.69 53.25 35.11
N GLY A 247 -27.42 53.42 34.00
CA GLY A 247 -27.12 54.45 32.99
C GLY A 247 -26.04 54.08 31.97
N LEU A 248 -25.35 52.93 32.11
CA LEU A 248 -24.35 52.49 31.12
C LEU A 248 -24.95 52.35 29.72
N SER A 249 -26.13 51.74 29.59
CA SER A 249 -26.78 51.53 28.29
C SER A 249 -27.07 52.85 27.55
N GLU A 250 -27.57 53.84 28.27
CA GLU A 250 -27.91 55.16 27.71
C GLU A 250 -26.64 55.92 27.32
N PHE A 251 -25.59 55.84 28.15
CA PHE A 251 -24.31 56.47 27.88
C PHE A 251 -23.63 55.88 26.65
N LEU A 252 -23.56 54.54 26.54
CA LEU A 252 -23.00 53.87 25.36
C LEU A 252 -23.80 54.21 24.09
N LYS A 253 -25.14 54.26 24.18
CA LYS A 253 -26.00 54.66 23.06
C LYS A 253 -25.69 56.09 22.60
N SER A 254 -25.52 57.01 23.55
CA SER A 254 -25.19 58.41 23.26
C SER A 254 -23.79 58.58 22.67
N GLN A 255 -22.80 57.81 23.13
CA GLN A 255 -21.42 57.94 22.67
C GLN A 255 -21.19 57.36 21.27
N TRP A 256 -21.75 56.18 20.98
CA TRP A 256 -21.50 55.48 19.71
C TRP A 256 -22.61 55.63 18.67
N ASN A 257 -23.75 56.22 19.03
CA ASN A 257 -24.89 56.43 18.14
C ASN A 257 -25.34 55.14 17.42
N CYS A 258 -25.35 54.02 18.15
CA CYS A 258 -25.77 52.71 17.66
C CYS A 258 -26.80 52.07 18.60
N SER A 259 -27.43 50.95 18.19
CA SER A 259 -28.35 50.25 19.08
C SER A 259 -27.56 49.60 20.22
N VAL A 260 -28.11 49.69 21.44
CA VAL A 260 -27.62 49.01 22.63
C VAL A 260 -28.71 48.08 23.10
N GLU A 261 -28.45 46.78 23.03
CA GLU A 261 -29.43 45.73 23.31
C GLU A 261 -28.90 44.78 24.36
N ARG A 262 -29.81 44.14 25.11
CA ARG A 262 -29.42 43.11 26.08
C ARG A 262 -29.28 41.79 25.36
N PHE A 263 -28.15 41.12 25.59
CA PHE A 263 -27.90 39.79 25.10
C PHE A 263 -28.33 38.78 26.15
N ASP A 264 -29.28 37.92 25.80
CA ASP A 264 -29.71 36.81 26.63
C ASP A 264 -29.02 35.51 26.18
N PRO A 265 -28.09 34.95 26.98
CA PRO A 265 -27.44 33.69 26.66
C PRO A 265 -28.41 32.51 26.56
N HIS A 266 -29.56 32.53 27.24
CA HIS A 266 -30.55 31.46 27.13
C HIS A 266 -31.17 31.42 25.73
N VAL A 267 -31.56 32.57 25.21
CA VAL A 267 -32.13 32.67 23.85
C VAL A 267 -31.09 32.27 22.81
N ALA A 268 -29.87 32.77 22.93
CA ALA A 268 -28.77 32.42 22.04
C ALA A 268 -28.43 30.92 22.11
N SER A 269 -28.43 30.34 23.33
CA SER A 269 -28.09 28.94 23.51
C SER A 269 -29.17 28.01 22.98
N VAL A 270 -30.45 28.28 23.31
CA VAL A 270 -31.59 27.45 22.90
C VAL A 270 -31.71 27.41 21.39
N LEU A 271 -31.52 28.56 20.72
CA LEU A 271 -31.55 28.65 19.26
C LEU A 271 -30.34 28.00 18.58
N SER A 272 -29.27 27.74 19.34
CA SER A 272 -28.03 27.11 18.87
C SER A 272 -27.90 25.64 19.28
N GLY A 273 -28.99 25.03 19.76
CA GLY A 273 -29.00 23.64 20.19
C GLY A 273 -28.41 23.37 21.57
N LEU A 274 -28.25 24.40 22.43
CA LEU A 274 -27.92 24.26 23.85
C LEU A 274 -29.14 24.56 24.75
N ASP A 275 -29.58 23.57 25.52
CA ASP A 275 -30.55 23.78 26.60
C ASP A 275 -29.83 24.24 27.87
N SER A 276 -29.95 25.52 28.19
CA SER A 276 -29.38 26.17 29.39
C SER A 276 -30.40 26.39 30.50
N SER A 277 -31.61 25.83 30.39
CA SER A 277 -32.72 26.06 31.36
C SER A 277 -32.35 25.78 32.81
N LYS A 278 -31.35 24.92 33.05
CA LYS A 278 -30.83 24.56 34.37
C LYS A 278 -29.78 25.52 34.94
N LEU A 279 -29.37 26.54 34.19
CA LEU A 279 -28.42 27.56 34.66
C LEU A 279 -29.18 28.73 35.28
N PRO A 280 -29.13 28.92 36.61
CA PRO A 280 -29.60 30.16 37.21
C PRO A 280 -28.69 31.30 36.73
N GLU A 281 -29.29 32.37 36.21
CA GLU A 281 -28.57 33.55 35.70
C GLU A 281 -27.49 33.20 34.65
N ALA A 282 -27.89 32.66 33.49
CA ALA A 282 -26.94 32.22 32.45
C ALA A 282 -25.91 33.27 32.01
N ALA A 283 -26.21 34.56 32.17
CA ALA A 283 -25.24 35.63 31.96
C ALA A 283 -23.95 35.47 32.78
N ARG A 284 -24.02 34.98 34.03
CA ARG A 284 -22.82 34.73 34.85
C ARG A 284 -21.91 33.66 34.25
N TYR A 285 -22.48 32.74 33.48
CA TYR A 285 -21.81 31.60 32.87
C TYR A 285 -21.52 31.80 31.38
N ALA A 286 -21.66 33.01 30.83
CA ALA A 286 -21.52 33.27 29.40
C ALA A 286 -20.21 32.75 28.79
N HIS A 287 -19.07 32.94 29.48
CA HIS A 287 -17.78 32.39 29.05
C HIS A 287 -17.79 30.86 28.98
N ALA A 288 -18.32 30.19 30.00
CA ALA A 288 -18.39 28.73 30.04
C ALA A 288 -19.38 28.17 29.00
N ILE A 289 -20.51 28.85 28.77
CA ILE A 289 -21.50 28.49 27.74
C ILE A 289 -20.86 28.62 26.35
N GLY A 290 -20.23 29.75 26.05
CA GLY A 290 -19.56 29.98 24.77
C GLY A 290 -18.43 28.98 24.52
N LEU A 291 -17.68 28.63 25.57
CA LEU A 291 -16.64 27.62 25.51
C LEU A 291 -17.19 26.22 25.22
N ALA A 292 -18.27 25.83 25.91
CA ALA A 292 -18.95 24.55 25.67
C ALA A 292 -19.47 24.48 24.23
N LEU A 293 -20.05 25.57 23.71
CA LEU A 293 -20.51 25.66 22.32
C LEU A 293 -19.35 25.47 21.33
N SER A 294 -18.22 26.15 21.55
CA SER A 294 -17.02 26.04 20.70
C SER A 294 -16.43 24.64 20.63
N HIS A 295 -16.61 23.84 21.69
CA HIS A 295 -16.13 22.46 21.74
C HIS A 295 -17.00 21.50 20.93
N CYS A 296 -18.31 21.73 20.87
CA CYS A 296 -19.26 20.87 20.17
C CYS A 296 -19.19 21.04 18.65
N ASP A 297 -19.29 22.29 18.21
CA ASP A 297 -19.29 22.69 16.82
C ASP A 297 -18.76 24.13 16.80
N ARG A 298 -17.73 24.44 16.04
CA ARG A 298 -17.08 25.74 16.14
C ARG A 298 -17.51 26.63 14.98
N GLN A 299 -18.08 27.80 15.30
CA GLN A 299 -18.48 28.80 14.29
C GLN A 299 -17.43 29.91 14.13
N THR A 300 -16.53 30.06 15.11
CA THR A 300 -15.40 31.01 15.09
C THR A 300 -14.08 30.35 14.64
N PRO A 301 -13.06 31.13 14.21
CA PRO A 301 -11.74 30.59 13.93
C PRO A 301 -11.14 29.83 15.12
N ALA A 302 -10.42 28.74 14.82
CA ALA A 302 -9.81 27.92 15.85
C ALA A 302 -8.72 28.69 16.61
N PHE A 303 -8.79 28.67 17.93
CA PHE A 303 -7.74 29.16 18.84
C PHE A 303 -7.64 28.20 20.02
N ASP A 304 -6.46 27.61 20.23
CA ASP A 304 -6.20 26.66 21.31
C ASP A 304 -4.75 26.77 21.79
N LEU A 305 -4.56 27.25 23.02
CA LEU A 305 -3.26 27.33 23.70
C LEU A 305 -2.71 25.96 24.09
N LEU A 306 -3.56 24.91 24.15
CA LEU A 306 -3.14 23.55 24.43
C LEU A 306 -2.56 22.87 23.18
N HIS A 307 -3.18 23.12 22.02
CA HIS A 307 -2.79 22.58 20.72
C HIS A 307 -2.55 23.71 19.71
N PRO A 308 -1.53 24.56 19.93
CA PRO A 308 -1.30 25.74 19.11
C PRO A 308 -0.95 25.35 17.66
N HIS A 309 -1.22 26.24 16.72
CA HIS A 309 -0.87 26.02 15.32
C HIS A 309 0.63 25.73 15.16
N GLN A 310 0.96 24.60 14.52
CA GLN A 310 2.34 24.19 14.26
C GLN A 310 2.66 24.26 12.78
N PRO A 311 3.89 24.65 12.39
CA PRO A 311 4.31 24.59 11.00
C PRO A 311 4.21 23.14 10.53
N LYS A 312 3.52 22.90 9.41
CA LYS A 312 3.43 21.55 8.86
C LYS A 312 4.85 21.10 8.51
N PRO A 313 5.28 19.91 8.96
CA PRO A 313 6.60 19.40 8.60
C PRO A 313 6.65 19.28 7.07
N GLN A 314 7.50 20.09 6.42
CA GLN A 314 7.69 19.99 4.98
C GLN A 314 8.18 18.57 4.67
N ARG A 315 7.33 17.79 4.01
CA ARG A 315 7.66 16.42 3.62
C ARG A 315 8.79 16.49 2.60
N ASP A 316 9.97 16.02 3.01
CA ASP A 316 11.12 15.90 2.12
C ASP A 316 10.74 15.01 0.91
N PRO A 317 10.65 15.57 -0.31
CA PRO A 317 10.21 14.82 -1.49
C PRO A 317 11.15 13.65 -1.80
N ARG A 318 12.41 13.69 -1.33
CA ARG A 318 13.37 12.60 -1.51
C ARG A 318 12.94 11.32 -0.80
N LYS A 319 12.34 11.43 0.39
CA LYS A 319 11.85 10.27 1.16
C LYS A 319 10.71 9.55 0.46
N PHE A 320 9.81 10.30 -0.19
CA PHE A 320 8.76 9.72 -1.03
C PHE A 320 9.34 9.03 -2.28
N LEU A 321 10.35 9.65 -2.91
CA LEU A 321 11.02 9.08 -4.07
C LEU A 321 11.72 7.75 -3.75
N TYR A 322 12.39 7.64 -2.59
CA TYR A 322 13.00 6.38 -2.14
C TYR A 322 11.95 5.30 -1.87
N ALA A 323 10.81 5.66 -1.28
CA ALA A 323 9.71 4.71 -1.04
C ALA A 323 9.14 4.16 -2.37
N VAL A 324 8.87 5.03 -3.34
CA VAL A 324 8.41 4.62 -4.68
C VAL A 324 9.47 3.78 -5.41
N GLY A 325 10.74 4.17 -5.33
CA GLY A 325 11.86 3.42 -5.91
C GLY A 325 11.97 2.00 -5.35
N SER A 326 11.79 1.82 -4.03
CA SER A 326 11.84 0.50 -3.39
C SER A 326 10.69 -0.41 -3.84
N ALA A 327 9.48 0.13 -3.98
CA ALA A 327 8.32 -0.62 -4.46
C ALA A 327 8.49 -1.06 -5.93
N ALA A 328 9.04 -0.18 -6.78
CA ALA A 328 9.34 -0.52 -8.17
C ALA A 328 10.42 -1.62 -8.29
N ALA A 329 11.47 -1.57 -7.47
CA ALA A 329 12.52 -2.59 -7.45
C ALA A 329 11.97 -3.97 -7.04
N LEU A 330 11.11 -4.02 -6.03
CA LEU A 330 10.44 -5.26 -5.60
C LEU A 330 9.53 -5.83 -6.70
N LEU A 331 8.82 -4.98 -7.43
CA LEU A 331 8.00 -5.40 -8.57
C LEU A 331 8.83 -6.00 -9.69
N VAL A 332 9.96 -5.40 -10.05
CA VAL A 332 10.88 -5.94 -11.08
C VAL A 332 11.46 -7.28 -10.63
N ALA A 333 11.88 -7.39 -9.36
CA ALA A 333 12.38 -8.65 -8.81
C ALA A 333 11.31 -9.76 -8.86
N ALA A 334 10.08 -9.45 -8.46
CA ALA A 334 8.96 -10.39 -8.49
C ALA A 334 8.62 -10.84 -9.92
N MET A 335 8.60 -9.91 -10.88
CA MET A 335 8.39 -10.23 -12.30
C MET A 335 9.52 -11.12 -12.85
N GLY A 336 10.78 -10.81 -12.50
CA GLY A 336 11.94 -11.62 -12.88
C GLY A 336 11.85 -13.06 -12.34
N THR A 337 11.51 -13.22 -11.06
CA THR A 337 11.34 -14.56 -10.47
C THR A 337 10.18 -15.33 -11.10
N SER A 338 9.07 -14.66 -11.41
CA SER A 338 7.92 -15.28 -12.07
C SER A 338 8.28 -15.77 -13.48
N TYR A 339 9.00 -14.95 -14.25
CA TYR A 339 9.47 -15.30 -15.59
C TYR A 339 10.39 -16.54 -15.58
N VAL A 340 11.31 -16.60 -14.62
CA VAL A 340 12.20 -17.77 -14.46
C VAL A 340 11.42 -19.03 -14.08
N GLN A 341 10.42 -18.93 -13.20
CA GLN A 341 9.60 -20.09 -12.82
C GLN A 341 8.77 -20.63 -13.99
N LEU A 342 8.15 -19.75 -14.79
CA LEU A 342 7.37 -20.17 -15.95
C LEU A 342 8.25 -20.86 -17.00
N THR A 343 9.45 -20.35 -17.27
CA THR A 343 10.38 -20.95 -18.23
C THR A 343 10.97 -22.27 -17.74
N LEU A 344 11.32 -22.39 -16.45
CA LEU A 344 11.80 -23.65 -15.87
C LEU A 344 10.74 -24.75 -15.93
N SER A 345 9.47 -24.42 -15.70
CA SER A 345 8.39 -25.41 -15.72
C SER A 345 8.19 -26.08 -17.10
N GLU A 346 8.38 -25.31 -18.18
CA GLU A 346 8.31 -25.83 -19.55
C GLU A 346 9.51 -26.73 -19.87
N LEU A 347 10.71 -26.35 -19.40
CA LEU A 347 11.91 -27.16 -19.58
C LEU A 347 11.83 -28.49 -18.81
N GLU A 348 11.30 -28.49 -17.60
CA GLU A 348 11.09 -29.71 -16.79
C GLU A 348 10.12 -30.68 -17.49
N SER A 349 9.01 -30.16 -18.02
CA SER A 349 8.03 -30.93 -18.81
C SER A 349 8.67 -31.56 -20.05
N GLN A 350 9.55 -30.84 -20.74
CA GLN A 350 10.29 -31.38 -21.90
C GLN A 350 11.29 -32.46 -21.51
N ILE A 351 11.96 -32.32 -20.37
CA ILE A 351 12.88 -33.35 -19.83
C ILE A 351 12.10 -34.62 -19.49
N ASP A 352 10.96 -34.48 -18.82
CA ASP A 352 10.12 -35.62 -18.42
C ASP A 352 9.55 -36.34 -19.65
N LYS A 353 9.09 -35.59 -20.66
CA LYS A 353 8.62 -36.17 -21.92
C LYS A 353 9.72 -36.95 -22.64
N LYS A 354 10.92 -36.37 -22.76
CA LYS A 354 12.06 -37.05 -23.40
C LYS A 354 12.49 -38.32 -22.65
N ARG A 355 12.50 -38.30 -21.31
CA ARG A 355 12.79 -39.50 -20.50
C ARG A 355 11.74 -40.59 -20.70
N SER A 356 10.47 -40.22 -20.79
CA SER A 356 9.39 -41.15 -21.10
C SER A 356 9.56 -41.76 -22.50
N ASP A 357 9.90 -40.94 -23.49
CA ASP A 357 10.15 -41.40 -24.87
C ASP A 357 11.35 -42.35 -24.95
N GLU A 358 12.45 -42.05 -24.25
CA GLU A 358 13.61 -42.97 -24.13
C GLU A 358 13.22 -44.31 -23.49
N GLY A 359 12.41 -44.28 -22.42
CA GLY A 359 11.91 -45.49 -21.79
C GLY A 359 11.03 -46.33 -22.73
N ASN A 360 10.11 -45.69 -23.45
CA ASN A 360 9.25 -46.35 -24.43
C ASN A 360 10.06 -46.93 -25.59
N LEU A 361 11.05 -46.20 -26.11
CA LEU A 361 11.92 -46.67 -27.18
C LEU A 361 12.76 -47.87 -26.72
N ALA A 362 13.27 -47.85 -25.50
CA ALA A 362 14.00 -48.97 -24.92
C ALA A 362 13.12 -50.22 -24.78
N LEU A 363 11.84 -50.05 -24.39
CA LEU A 363 10.87 -51.15 -24.35
C LEU A 363 10.58 -51.71 -25.74
N LEU A 364 10.40 -50.85 -26.75
CA LEU A 364 10.19 -51.27 -28.14
C LEU A 364 11.40 -52.02 -28.71
N LEU A 365 12.62 -51.53 -28.44
CA LEU A 365 13.85 -52.23 -28.82
C LEU A 365 13.94 -53.61 -28.16
N LYS A 366 13.65 -53.70 -26.86
CA LYS A 366 13.66 -54.97 -26.14
C LYS A 366 12.59 -55.93 -26.64
N ALA A 367 11.41 -55.44 -26.99
CA ALA A 367 10.32 -56.23 -27.56
C ALA A 367 10.60 -56.69 -29.01
N GLY A 368 11.31 -55.89 -29.79
CA GLY A 368 11.70 -56.20 -31.17
C GLY A 368 12.95 -57.08 -31.30
N GLN A 369 13.72 -57.26 -30.21
CA GLN A 369 14.94 -58.06 -30.19
C GLN A 369 14.75 -59.51 -30.70
N PRO A 370 13.70 -60.25 -30.30
CA PRO A 370 13.47 -61.61 -30.80
C PRO A 370 13.24 -61.65 -32.32
N SER A 371 12.59 -60.63 -32.88
CA SER A 371 12.34 -60.52 -34.32
C SER A 371 13.63 -60.22 -35.08
N LEU A 372 14.52 -59.40 -34.52
CA LEU A 372 15.85 -59.14 -35.08
C LEU A 372 16.74 -60.38 -35.02
N ASP A 373 16.68 -61.14 -33.92
CA ASP A 373 17.43 -62.39 -33.76
C ASP A 373 16.90 -63.47 -34.70
N ALA A 374 15.58 -63.56 -34.89
CA ALA A 374 14.95 -64.43 -35.89
C ALA A 374 15.35 -64.05 -37.33
N ALA A 375 15.33 -62.76 -37.66
CA ALA A 375 15.76 -62.28 -38.98
C ALA A 375 17.23 -62.61 -39.28
N LYS A 376 18.12 -62.43 -38.29
CA LYS A 376 19.53 -62.86 -38.41
C LYS A 376 19.68 -64.36 -38.61
N THR A 377 18.87 -65.16 -37.91
CA THR A 377 18.90 -66.63 -38.04
C THR A 377 18.48 -67.06 -39.44
N VAL A 378 17.46 -66.41 -40.02
CA VAL A 378 17.02 -66.66 -41.41
C VAL A 378 18.07 -66.21 -42.41
N GLU A 379 18.68 -65.04 -42.21
CA GLU A 379 19.78 -64.54 -43.05
C GLU A 379 20.98 -65.49 -43.05
N ASP A 380 21.40 -65.97 -41.88
CA ASP A 380 22.49 -66.95 -41.74
C ASP A 380 22.14 -68.30 -42.37
N TRP A 381 20.86 -68.71 -42.36
CA TRP A 381 20.39 -69.93 -43.04
C TRP A 381 20.46 -69.79 -44.57
N VAL A 382 20.00 -68.66 -45.13
CA VAL A 382 20.06 -68.38 -46.58
C VAL A 382 21.52 -68.35 -47.06
N VAL A 383 22.43 -67.74 -46.31
CA VAL A 383 23.86 -67.69 -46.66
C VAL A 383 24.50 -69.09 -46.65
N ARG A 384 23.94 -70.05 -45.91
CA ARG A 384 24.47 -71.43 -45.79
C ARG A 384 23.80 -72.45 -46.72
N ASP A 385 22.82 -72.04 -47.53
CA ASP A 385 22.19 -72.90 -48.54
C ASP A 385 23.07 -73.00 -49.81
N ILE A 386 24.10 -73.85 -49.74
CA ILE A 386 25.10 -74.00 -50.80
C ILE A 386 24.62 -75.06 -51.79
N ASN A 387 24.43 -74.66 -53.04
CA ASN A 387 24.11 -75.58 -54.13
C ASN A 387 25.31 -76.48 -54.45
N GLN A 388 25.23 -77.74 -54.01
CA GLN A 388 26.29 -78.74 -54.14
C GLN A 388 26.62 -79.08 -55.60
N LEU A 389 25.62 -79.08 -56.49
CA LEU A 389 25.83 -79.37 -57.91
C LEU A 389 26.65 -78.26 -58.58
N GLN A 390 26.44 -77.00 -58.16
CA GLN A 390 27.24 -75.88 -58.64
C GLN A 390 28.70 -75.98 -58.19
N GLN A 391 28.96 -76.46 -56.98
CA GLN A 391 30.34 -76.66 -56.48
C GLN A 391 31.11 -77.72 -57.26
N ILE A 392 30.42 -78.77 -57.73
CA ILE A 392 31.02 -79.77 -58.62
C ILE A 392 31.33 -79.15 -59.99
N ALA A 393 30.41 -78.35 -60.55
CA ALA A 393 30.64 -77.65 -61.82
C ALA A 393 31.77 -76.62 -61.74
N ASP A 394 31.89 -75.89 -60.63
CA ASP A 394 32.98 -74.94 -60.39
C ASP A 394 34.32 -75.68 -60.26
N LEU A 395 34.35 -76.84 -59.60
CA LEU A 395 35.55 -77.67 -59.52
C LEU A 395 35.95 -78.22 -60.90
N ASP A 396 34.99 -78.68 -61.70
CA ASP A 396 35.21 -79.14 -63.08
C ASP A 396 35.82 -78.04 -63.96
N LYS A 397 35.27 -76.81 -63.86
CA LYS A 397 35.81 -75.65 -64.56
C LYS A 397 37.25 -75.32 -64.17
N ILE A 398 37.63 -75.53 -62.91
CA ILE A 398 39.01 -75.32 -62.42
C ILE A 398 39.94 -76.45 -62.88
N MET A 399 39.43 -77.67 -63.05
CA MET A 399 40.18 -78.81 -63.61
C MET A 399 40.39 -78.70 -65.13
N ASP A 400 39.66 -77.80 -65.79
CA ASP A 400 39.80 -77.44 -67.21
C ASP A 400 39.71 -78.65 -68.17
N GLY A 401 38.90 -79.66 -67.82
CA GLY A 401 38.57 -80.80 -68.69
C GLY A 401 39.77 -81.57 -69.28
N THR A 402 40.93 -81.56 -68.64
CA THR A 402 42.16 -82.15 -69.20
C THR A 402 42.28 -83.66 -68.94
N GLU A 403 42.83 -84.43 -69.89
CA GLU A 403 43.21 -85.86 -69.71
C GLU A 403 44.45 -86.04 -68.80
N ARG A 404 44.65 -85.14 -67.82
CA ARG A 404 45.86 -85.10 -66.99
C ARG A 404 45.60 -85.47 -65.54
N LEU A 405 44.37 -85.30 -65.08
CA LEU A 405 43.94 -85.67 -63.74
C LEU A 405 42.46 -86.06 -63.74
N TYR A 406 42.07 -86.98 -62.87
CA TYR A 406 40.67 -87.30 -62.64
C TYR A 406 40.37 -87.52 -61.16
N VAL A 407 39.13 -87.21 -60.77
CA VAL A 407 38.62 -87.38 -59.41
C VAL A 407 37.89 -88.72 -59.31
N THR A 408 38.27 -89.51 -58.30
CA THR A 408 37.70 -90.83 -58.01
C THR A 408 36.65 -90.81 -56.92
N ASP A 409 36.75 -89.85 -56.00
CA ASP A 409 35.86 -89.72 -54.84
C ASP A 409 35.65 -88.23 -54.56
N TYR A 410 34.41 -87.82 -54.35
CA TYR A 410 34.02 -86.45 -54.01
C TYR A 410 32.98 -86.50 -52.89
N ASN A 411 33.27 -85.84 -51.79
CA ASN A 411 32.40 -85.74 -50.64
C ASN A 411 32.23 -84.27 -50.24
N PHE A 412 30.97 -83.84 -50.16
CA PHE A 412 30.58 -82.50 -49.71
C PHE A 412 29.86 -82.61 -48.37
N SER A 413 30.30 -81.82 -47.39
CA SER A 413 29.67 -81.78 -46.07
C SER A 413 29.53 -80.33 -45.60
N PRO A 414 28.40 -79.95 -44.96
CA PRO A 414 28.28 -78.66 -44.31
C PRO A 414 29.35 -78.51 -43.22
N ALA A 415 30.02 -77.36 -43.17
CA ALA A 415 31.01 -77.09 -42.13
C ALA A 415 30.35 -76.33 -40.96
N SER A 416 30.91 -76.48 -39.76
CA SER A 416 30.54 -75.68 -38.60
C SER A 416 31.63 -74.64 -38.31
N GLY A 417 31.25 -73.43 -37.93
CA GLY A 417 32.18 -72.31 -37.68
C GLY A 417 32.31 -71.34 -38.85
N ASP A 418 33.55 -70.92 -39.16
CA ASP A 418 33.88 -69.87 -40.14
C ASP A 418 33.86 -70.32 -41.61
N ALA A 419 33.67 -71.61 -41.87
CA ALA A 419 33.55 -72.17 -43.21
C ALA A 419 32.08 -72.48 -43.54
N LEU A 420 31.68 -72.23 -44.78
CA LEU A 420 30.36 -72.53 -45.33
C LEU A 420 30.20 -74.04 -45.57
N ALA A 421 31.22 -74.69 -46.12
CA ALA A 421 31.23 -76.13 -46.38
C ALA A 421 32.64 -76.70 -46.41
N LYS A 422 32.76 -78.02 -46.27
CA LYS A 422 33.99 -78.78 -46.43
C LYS A 422 33.86 -79.75 -47.60
N ILE A 423 34.80 -79.66 -48.53
CA ILE A 423 34.93 -80.50 -49.71
C ILE A 423 36.15 -81.40 -49.52
N ASN A 424 35.95 -82.71 -49.56
CA ASN A 424 37.03 -83.69 -49.61
C ASN A 424 36.95 -84.43 -50.94
N ALA A 425 38.03 -84.47 -51.71
CA ALA A 425 38.09 -85.24 -52.93
C ALA A 425 39.39 -86.04 -53.03
N LYS A 426 39.39 -87.15 -53.77
CA LYS A 426 40.58 -87.96 -54.04
C LYS A 426 40.70 -88.21 -55.52
N GLY A 427 41.90 -88.14 -56.06
CA GLY A 427 42.12 -88.32 -57.49
C GLY A 427 43.52 -88.81 -57.84
N LEU A 428 43.72 -89.01 -59.13
CA LEU A 428 44.97 -89.49 -59.73
C LEU A 428 45.42 -88.50 -60.81
N ALA A 429 46.74 -88.30 -60.92
CA ALA A 429 47.36 -87.34 -61.84
C ALA A 429 48.51 -88.00 -62.62
N LYS A 430 48.67 -87.56 -63.87
CA LYS A 430 49.66 -88.09 -64.83
C LYS A 430 51.08 -87.64 -64.44
N ASP A 431 51.28 -86.34 -64.23
CA ASP A 431 52.55 -85.78 -63.78
C ASP A 431 52.49 -85.28 -62.32
N ARG A 432 53.64 -85.30 -61.63
CA ARG A 432 53.74 -84.82 -60.23
C ARG A 432 53.43 -83.33 -60.08
N ALA A 433 53.59 -82.56 -61.16
CA ALA A 433 53.38 -81.11 -61.20
C ALA A 433 51.93 -80.68 -61.48
N ASP A 434 51.06 -81.59 -61.94
CA ASP A 434 49.69 -81.26 -62.35
C ASP A 434 48.79 -80.96 -61.14
N TRP A 435 48.99 -81.65 -60.02
CA TRP A 435 48.27 -81.37 -58.76
C TRP A 435 48.61 -80.00 -58.15
N PRO A 436 49.90 -79.63 -57.95
CA PRO A 436 50.24 -78.31 -57.44
C PRO A 436 49.68 -77.16 -58.27
N GLN A 437 49.56 -77.31 -59.59
CA GLN A 437 48.96 -76.30 -60.47
C GLN A 437 47.45 -76.18 -60.25
N MET A 438 46.72 -77.30 -60.17
CA MET A 438 45.28 -77.28 -59.85
C MET A 438 45.01 -76.72 -58.45
N ALA A 439 45.82 -77.08 -57.45
CA ALA A 439 45.73 -76.55 -56.11
C ALA A 439 45.98 -75.04 -56.07
N GLN A 440 46.92 -74.53 -56.87
CA GLN A 440 47.13 -73.08 -57.00
C GLN A 440 45.91 -72.38 -57.58
N GLY A 441 45.26 -72.96 -58.60
CA GLY A 441 44.01 -72.42 -59.17
C GLY A 441 42.86 -72.32 -58.16
N LEU A 442 42.77 -73.26 -57.21
CA LEU A 442 41.81 -73.20 -56.11
C LEU A 442 42.15 -72.11 -55.07
N VAL A 443 43.43 -71.85 -54.78
CA VAL A 443 43.85 -70.73 -53.93
C VAL A 443 43.54 -69.39 -54.61
N ASP A 444 43.82 -69.28 -55.90
CA ASP A 444 43.65 -68.05 -56.68
C ASP A 444 42.18 -67.66 -56.84
N ALA A 445 41.27 -68.64 -56.80
CA ALA A 445 39.82 -68.42 -56.80
C ALA A 445 39.31 -67.68 -55.55
N LYS A 446 40.08 -67.57 -54.46
CA LYS A 446 39.76 -66.87 -53.19
C LYS A 446 38.50 -67.33 -52.44
N THR A 447 37.68 -68.19 -53.04
CA THR A 447 36.47 -68.79 -52.44
C THR A 447 36.79 -70.04 -51.61
N TYR A 448 37.99 -70.60 -51.78
CA TYR A 448 38.42 -71.86 -51.19
C TYR A 448 39.65 -71.67 -50.30
N ARG A 449 39.65 -72.33 -49.14
CA ARG A 449 40.81 -72.45 -48.25
C ARG A 449 41.31 -73.89 -48.27
N LEU A 450 42.46 -74.10 -48.89
CA LEU A 450 43.11 -75.41 -49.01
C LEU A 450 43.85 -75.80 -47.73
N LYS A 451 43.67 -77.04 -47.29
CA LYS A 451 44.51 -77.66 -46.25
C LYS A 451 45.52 -78.60 -46.91
N PRO A 452 46.82 -78.44 -46.67
CA PRO A 452 47.84 -79.26 -47.32
C PRO A 452 47.74 -80.73 -46.86
N LYS A 453 47.82 -81.65 -47.82
CA LYS A 453 47.93 -83.09 -47.60
C LYS A 453 49.08 -83.66 -48.43
N GLU A 454 49.73 -84.70 -47.92
CA GLU A 454 50.87 -85.35 -48.57
C GLU A 454 50.45 -86.12 -49.83
N GLN A 455 51.28 -86.05 -50.88
CA GLN A 455 51.11 -86.87 -52.08
C GLN A 455 51.70 -88.27 -51.83
N THR A 456 51.00 -89.30 -52.29
CA THR A 456 51.47 -90.68 -52.21
C THR A 456 51.48 -91.30 -53.60
N GLN A 457 52.46 -92.16 -53.90
CA GLN A 457 52.48 -92.92 -55.15
C GLN A 457 51.52 -94.11 -55.08
N SER A 458 50.88 -94.44 -56.20
CA SER A 458 49.90 -95.51 -56.30
C SER A 458 50.18 -96.38 -57.52
N ASN A 459 50.31 -97.69 -57.33
CA ASN A 459 50.50 -98.67 -58.42
C ASN A 459 49.17 -99.11 -59.07
N ARG A 460 48.09 -98.34 -58.89
CA ARG A 460 46.72 -98.75 -59.23
C ARG A 460 46.35 -98.47 -60.70
N ASP A 461 46.99 -97.47 -61.30
CA ASP A 461 46.79 -97.05 -62.69
C ASP A 461 48.17 -96.63 -63.29
N PRO A 462 48.73 -97.39 -64.24
CA PRO A 462 50.04 -97.09 -64.82
C PRO A 462 50.11 -95.76 -65.55
N ASP A 463 48.98 -95.29 -66.10
CA ASP A 463 48.91 -94.04 -66.86
C ASP A 463 48.78 -92.79 -65.95
N TYR A 464 48.40 -92.98 -64.68
CA TYR A 464 48.25 -91.92 -63.66
C TYR A 464 48.84 -92.33 -62.29
N PRO A 465 50.18 -92.38 -62.15
CA PRO A 465 50.84 -92.98 -60.98
C PRO A 465 50.78 -92.14 -59.69
N ASN A 466 50.37 -90.86 -59.76
CA ASN A 466 50.42 -89.93 -58.63
C ASN A 466 49.03 -89.75 -58.00
N LYS A 467 48.87 -90.10 -56.71
CA LYS A 467 47.61 -89.88 -55.98
C LYS A 467 47.62 -88.56 -55.25
N PHE A 468 46.51 -87.83 -55.33
CA PHE A 468 46.29 -86.61 -54.57
C PHE A 468 45.02 -86.70 -53.70
N GLU A 469 45.03 -85.97 -52.59
CA GLU A 469 43.86 -85.72 -51.76
C GLU A 469 43.62 -84.21 -51.66
N LEU A 470 42.38 -83.81 -51.94
CA LEU A 470 41.88 -82.46 -51.82
C LEU A 470 41.10 -82.34 -50.50
N ASP A 471 41.50 -81.42 -49.64
CA ASP A 471 40.77 -81.02 -48.43
C ASP A 471 40.61 -79.50 -48.47
N VAL A 472 39.39 -79.03 -48.74
CA VAL A 472 39.08 -77.62 -49.01
C VAL A 472 37.91 -77.18 -48.15
N GLU A 473 38.02 -75.98 -47.57
CA GLU A 473 36.92 -75.28 -46.93
C GLU A 473 36.41 -74.15 -47.83
N LEU A 474 35.10 -74.09 -48.08
CA LEU A 474 34.44 -72.98 -48.73
C LEU A 474 34.26 -71.85 -47.70
N ILE A 475 34.70 -70.64 -48.02
CA ILE A 475 34.61 -69.48 -47.11
C ILE A 475 33.56 -68.47 -47.58
N PRO A 476 32.84 -67.80 -46.67
CA PRO A 476 31.84 -66.81 -47.04
C PRO A 476 32.50 -65.58 -47.69
N PRO A 477 31.85 -64.93 -48.67
CA PRO A 477 32.33 -63.67 -49.23
C PRO A 477 32.36 -62.59 -48.13
N PRO A 478 33.27 -61.59 -48.22
CA PRO A 478 33.36 -60.52 -47.23
C PRO A 478 32.03 -59.75 -47.16
N LYS A 479 31.44 -59.65 -45.96
CA LYS A 479 30.18 -58.93 -45.72
C LYS A 479 30.32 -57.46 -46.15
N SER A 480 29.53 -57.00 -47.10
CA SER A 480 29.35 -55.58 -47.38
C SER A 480 28.56 -54.93 -46.23
N VAL A 481 29.04 -53.79 -45.75
CA VAL A 481 28.41 -53.04 -44.65
C VAL A 481 27.02 -52.58 -45.10
N PRO A 482 25.95 -52.82 -44.32
CA PRO A 482 24.64 -52.28 -44.63
C PRO A 482 24.66 -50.75 -44.56
N VAL A 483 24.33 -50.10 -45.67
CA VAL A 483 24.06 -48.66 -45.74
C VAL A 483 22.76 -48.41 -44.98
N THR A 484 22.85 -47.82 -43.79
CA THR A 484 21.68 -47.27 -43.08
C THR A 484 21.15 -46.06 -43.86
N GLY A 485 20.22 -46.31 -44.78
CA GLY A 485 19.41 -45.27 -45.41
C GLY A 485 18.49 -44.62 -44.38
N LYS A 486 18.75 -43.36 -44.04
CA LYS A 486 17.78 -42.47 -43.40
C LYS A 486 16.57 -42.32 -44.34
N VAL A 487 15.42 -42.88 -43.97
CA VAL A 487 14.14 -42.47 -44.54
C VAL A 487 13.60 -41.34 -43.67
N ALA A 488 13.64 -40.12 -44.20
CA ALA A 488 12.89 -39.00 -43.65
C ALA A 488 11.42 -39.13 -44.10
N PRO A 489 10.43 -38.95 -43.20
CA PRO A 489 9.04 -38.83 -43.62
C PRO A 489 8.77 -37.39 -44.14
N ASP A 490 8.32 -37.29 -45.40
CA ASP A 490 7.82 -36.06 -46.01
C ASP A 490 6.33 -35.86 -45.63
N PRO A 491 5.86 -34.63 -45.34
CA PRO A 491 4.55 -34.38 -44.78
C PRO A 491 3.54 -34.05 -45.89
N SER A 492 2.76 -35.04 -46.33
CA SER A 492 1.52 -34.77 -47.08
C SER A 492 0.67 -36.04 -47.18
N SER A 493 -0.40 -36.13 -46.37
CA SER A 493 -1.67 -36.80 -46.71
C SER A 493 -2.50 -36.98 -45.44
N ALA A 494 -3.56 -36.20 -45.31
CA ALA A 494 -4.91 -36.63 -44.89
C ALA A 494 -5.72 -35.40 -44.45
N ALA A 495 -6.32 -34.72 -45.43
CA ALA A 495 -7.35 -33.72 -45.21
C ALA A 495 -8.74 -34.39 -45.11
N ALA A 496 -9.56 -33.81 -44.24
CA ALA A 496 -11.01 -33.58 -44.34
C ALA A 496 -11.96 -34.77 -44.56
N VAL A 497 -12.83 -35.00 -43.56
CA VAL A 497 -14.19 -35.54 -43.75
C VAL A 497 -15.17 -34.67 -42.95
N THR A 498 -16.02 -33.94 -43.66
CA THR A 498 -17.26 -33.31 -43.16
C THR A 498 -18.47 -34.20 -43.47
N PRO A 499 -19.58 -34.04 -42.74
CA PRO A 499 -20.92 -34.30 -43.31
C PRO A 499 -21.86 -33.08 -43.18
N SER A 500 -22.67 -32.90 -44.22
CA SER A 500 -23.71 -31.87 -44.38
C SER A 500 -25.06 -32.20 -43.70
N GLU A 501 -25.74 -31.11 -43.33
CA GLU A 501 -27.17 -30.82 -43.10
C GLU A 501 -28.27 -31.90 -43.22
N SER A 502 -29.23 -31.87 -42.28
CA SER A 502 -30.64 -31.50 -42.52
C SER A 502 -31.53 -31.88 -41.32
N THR A 503 -32.24 -30.92 -40.69
CA THR A 503 -33.73 -30.87 -40.60
C THR A 503 -34.28 -29.77 -39.64
N ALA A 504 -35.20 -28.98 -40.21
CA ALA A 504 -36.52 -28.57 -39.71
C ALA A 504 -36.71 -27.72 -38.43
N THR A 505 -37.23 -26.51 -38.70
CA THR A 505 -37.92 -25.52 -37.84
C THR A 505 -39.34 -25.95 -37.45
N VAL A 506 -39.78 -25.75 -36.19
CA VAL A 506 -41.16 -25.33 -35.81
C VAL A 506 -41.16 -24.56 -34.46
N LYS A 507 -41.91 -23.44 -34.46
CA LYS A 507 -42.37 -22.48 -33.41
C LYS A 507 -43.01 -23.16 -32.14
N PRO A 508 -43.38 -22.45 -31.02
CA PRO A 508 -44.06 -21.14 -31.04
C PRO A 508 -43.75 -20.10 -29.96
N SER A 509 -44.30 -18.92 -30.29
CA SER A 509 -44.69 -17.77 -29.49
C SER A 509 -45.21 -18.07 -28.08
N ASN A 510 -44.88 -17.20 -27.12
CA ASN A 510 -45.87 -16.81 -26.12
C ASN A 510 -45.75 -15.33 -25.74
N THR A 511 -46.92 -14.73 -25.59
CA THR A 511 -47.20 -13.32 -25.34
C THR A 511 -47.87 -13.20 -23.98
N LYS A 512 -47.82 -11.98 -23.39
CA LYS A 512 -48.50 -11.47 -22.17
C LYS A 512 -47.77 -11.76 -20.85
N GLY A 513 -47.69 -10.83 -19.91
CA GLY A 513 -48.21 -9.47 -19.87
C GLY A 513 -48.21 -8.97 -18.42
N GLU A 514 -47.68 -7.77 -18.20
CA GLU A 514 -48.10 -6.72 -17.26
C GLU A 514 -47.11 -5.56 -17.38
#